data_AF-X1A017-F1
#
_entry.id   AF-X1A017-F1
#
_cell.length_a   1.000
_cell.length_b   1.000
_cell.length_c   1.000
_cell.angle_alpha   90.00
_cell.angle_beta   90.00
_cell.angle_gamma   90.00
#
_symmetry.space_group_name_H-M   'P 1'
#
loop_
_entity.id
_entity.type
_entity.pdbx_description
1 polymer ?
#
loop_
_entity_poly.entity_id
_entity_poly.type
_entity_poly.pdbx_seq_one_letter_code
_entity_poly.pdbx_strand_id
1 'polypeptide(L)'
;FSTIFAISPTYPTYGLFYVSGTPDAIELRWNGVVKRRWNFETGAVEVRPALSGTGIQPRVYRDVAAYTESVSGGLGWLKILCPKGWTNTMLQIRVKGYDYSHHGSWEIVICGYNYATTSTWTNARIEVVHGEPPFHQARLGIDANGKVGIMLGTDDTVWNYPTIIISEVIAGYSQVEDWDDGWVITRTGSLVGFTTKKNVYFSVGPTRLNKIWAPCMFVGQRDPATARQTWDDFSIANKGLTNFATMWELPLPGLDGYGRTLYVDAVKVAVRDADSNDYITKTTVTRVGTTIEYVAQTLTDMNSPK
;
A
#
# COMPACT_ATOMS: atom_id res chain seq x y z
N PHE A 1 -26.28 -31.91 30.92
CA PHE A 1 -25.81 -32.66 29.75
C PHE A 1 -26.40 -32.00 28.51
N SER A 2 -25.60 -31.26 27.76
CA SER A 2 -26.07 -30.59 26.54
C SER A 2 -25.12 -30.96 25.40
N THR A 3 -25.26 -32.16 24.87
CA THR A 3 -24.60 -32.58 23.63
C THR A 3 -25.66 -32.62 22.54
N ILE A 4 -25.99 -31.46 21.97
CA ILE A 4 -26.65 -31.43 20.66
C ILE A 4 -25.61 -30.95 19.67
N PHE A 5 -25.19 -31.85 18.79
CA PHE A 5 -24.63 -31.47 17.51
C PHE A 5 -25.23 -32.34 16.41
N ALA A 6 -25.80 -31.70 15.40
CA ALA A 6 -26.43 -32.36 14.27
C ALA A 6 -25.34 -33.04 13.41
N ILE A 7 -25.16 -34.34 13.62
CA ILE A 7 -24.33 -35.21 12.78
C ILE A 7 -25.27 -35.93 11.83
N SER A 8 -24.92 -36.02 10.54
CA SER A 8 -25.72 -36.81 9.61
C SER A 8 -25.64 -38.30 10.00
N PRO A 9 -26.77 -38.99 10.22
CA PRO A 9 -26.77 -40.41 10.54
C PRO A 9 -26.27 -41.27 9.37
N THR A 10 -26.37 -40.74 8.14
CA THR A 10 -25.90 -41.40 6.92
C THR A 10 -24.43 -41.09 6.64
N TYR A 11 -23.94 -39.92 7.06
CA TYR A 11 -22.58 -39.48 6.76
C TYR A 11 -21.89 -38.97 8.04
N PRO A 12 -21.16 -39.83 8.78
CA PRO A 12 -20.56 -39.47 10.06
C PRO A 12 -19.46 -38.41 9.96
N THR A 13 -19.03 -38.07 8.74
CA THR A 13 -18.05 -37.03 8.45
C THR A 13 -18.70 -35.66 8.13
N TYR A 14 -20.02 -35.55 8.30
CA TYR A 14 -20.83 -34.37 8.01
C TYR A 14 -21.58 -33.94 9.27
N GLY A 15 -21.42 -32.68 9.66
CA GLY A 15 -22.10 -32.14 10.83
C GLY A 15 -21.33 -31.04 11.53
N LEU A 16 -21.85 -30.66 12.69
CA LEU A 16 -21.16 -29.81 13.65
C LEU A 16 -20.44 -30.71 14.66
N PHE A 17 -19.20 -30.37 15.00
CA PHE A 17 -18.36 -31.15 15.90
C PHE A 17 -17.81 -30.23 16.97
N TYR A 18 -17.96 -30.59 18.23
CA TYR A 18 -17.17 -29.97 19.28
C TYR A 18 -15.77 -30.56 19.27
N VAL A 19 -14.77 -29.69 19.36
CA VAL A 19 -13.36 -30.04 19.45
C VAL A 19 -12.84 -29.47 20.75
N SER A 20 -12.58 -30.34 21.73
CA SER A 20 -11.98 -29.98 23.00
C SER A 20 -10.48 -29.69 22.83
N GLY A 21 -9.98 -28.59 23.41
CA GLY A 21 -8.56 -28.25 23.40
C GLY A 21 -8.27 -26.83 23.87
N THR A 22 -7.05 -26.36 23.64
CA THR A 22 -6.69 -24.94 23.76
C THR A 22 -6.38 -24.43 22.35
N PRO A 23 -7.33 -23.77 21.65
CA PRO A 23 -8.69 -23.40 22.05
C PRO A 23 -9.77 -24.46 21.74
N ASP A 24 -10.83 -24.47 22.56
CA ASP A 24 -12.09 -25.16 22.31
C ASP A 24 -12.79 -24.58 21.07
N ALA A 25 -13.46 -25.44 20.32
CA ALA A 25 -14.13 -25.00 19.10
C ALA A 25 -15.36 -25.81 18.70
N ILE A 26 -16.23 -25.20 17.89
CA ILE A 26 -17.17 -25.91 17.02
C ILE A 26 -16.61 -25.94 15.60
N GLU A 27 -16.63 -27.09 14.95
CA GLU A 27 -16.28 -27.27 13.56
C GLU A 27 -17.49 -27.71 12.73
N LEU A 28 -17.79 -26.99 11.65
CA LEU A 28 -18.64 -27.51 10.58
C LEU A 28 -17.75 -28.34 9.65
N ARG A 29 -17.98 -29.65 9.58
CA ARG A 29 -17.28 -30.53 8.63
C ARG A 29 -18.20 -30.94 7.50
N TRP A 30 -17.65 -30.98 6.29
CA TRP A 30 -18.30 -31.50 5.09
C TRP A 30 -17.35 -32.46 4.40
N ASN A 31 -17.76 -33.72 4.26
CA ASN A 31 -16.92 -34.80 3.74
C ASN A 31 -15.58 -34.94 4.50
N GLY A 32 -15.62 -34.79 5.83
CA GLY A 32 -14.44 -34.91 6.71
C GLY A 32 -13.52 -33.69 6.72
N VAL A 33 -13.75 -32.71 5.84
CA VAL A 33 -12.98 -31.46 5.77
C VAL A 33 -13.67 -30.38 6.62
N VAL A 34 -12.91 -29.72 7.49
CA VAL A 34 -13.38 -28.55 8.25
C VAL A 34 -13.65 -27.39 7.29
N LYS A 35 -14.91 -26.95 7.22
CA LYS A 35 -15.37 -25.83 6.38
C LYS A 35 -15.46 -24.53 7.17
N ARG A 36 -15.89 -24.63 8.43
CA ARG A 36 -15.90 -23.51 9.37
C ARG A 36 -15.45 -23.99 10.73
N ARG A 37 -14.71 -23.16 11.45
CA ARG A 37 -14.37 -23.37 12.84
C ARG A 37 -14.69 -22.10 13.62
N TRP A 38 -15.43 -22.24 14.71
CA TRP A 38 -15.71 -21.19 15.67
C TRP A 38 -14.86 -21.46 16.90
N ASN A 39 -13.91 -20.57 17.16
CA ASN A 39 -13.06 -20.60 18.36
C ASN A 39 -13.83 -19.94 19.52
N PHE A 40 -13.90 -20.61 20.67
CA PHE A 40 -14.65 -20.10 21.81
C PHE A 40 -13.85 -19.13 22.70
N GLU A 41 -12.53 -19.22 22.67
CA GLU A 41 -11.63 -18.36 23.44
C GLU A 41 -11.38 -17.02 22.73
N THR A 42 -11.28 -17.03 21.39
CA THR A 42 -11.07 -15.80 20.60
C THR A 42 -12.33 -15.27 19.93
N GLY A 43 -13.41 -16.06 19.87
CA GLY A 43 -14.64 -15.71 19.13
C GLY A 43 -14.49 -15.76 17.60
N ALA A 44 -13.31 -16.11 17.09
CA ALA A 44 -13.01 -16.08 15.66
C ALA A 44 -13.78 -17.16 14.87
N VAL A 45 -14.32 -16.76 13.72
CA VAL A 45 -14.94 -17.67 12.73
C VAL A 45 -13.97 -17.89 11.58
N GLU A 46 -13.28 -19.03 11.58
CA GLU A 46 -12.37 -19.41 10.52
C GLU A 46 -13.15 -20.09 9.39
N VAL A 47 -13.28 -19.43 8.23
CA VAL A 47 -13.73 -20.07 6.98
C VAL A 47 -12.50 -20.62 6.27
N ARG A 48 -12.39 -21.95 6.13
CA ARG A 48 -11.26 -22.56 5.42
C ARG A 48 -11.60 -22.73 3.93
N PRO A 49 -10.93 -22.03 3.01
CA PRO A 49 -11.09 -22.28 1.58
C PRO A 49 -10.57 -23.67 1.21
N ALA A 50 -10.94 -24.16 0.01
CA ALA A 50 -10.30 -25.35 -0.54
C ALA A 50 -8.80 -25.08 -0.72
N LEU A 51 -7.97 -25.88 -0.08
CA LEU A 51 -6.52 -25.71 -0.08
C LEU A 51 -5.92 -26.43 -1.29
N SER A 52 -4.95 -25.79 -1.95
CA SER A 52 -4.21 -26.38 -3.06
C SER A 52 -2.73 -25.99 -2.98
N GLY A 53 -1.84 -26.87 -3.45
CA GLY A 53 -0.40 -26.69 -3.33
C GLY A 53 0.18 -27.21 -2.00
N THR A 54 1.50 -27.30 -1.93
CA THR A 54 2.25 -27.89 -0.80
C THR A 54 2.75 -26.87 0.23
N GLY A 55 2.60 -25.57 -0.05
CA GLY A 55 3.04 -24.50 0.83
C GLY A 55 2.09 -24.23 2.00
N ILE A 56 2.57 -23.44 2.97
CA ILE A 56 1.72 -22.87 4.03
C ILE A 56 0.61 -22.06 3.37
N GLN A 57 -0.63 -22.41 3.71
CA GLN A 57 -1.81 -21.82 3.11
C GLN A 57 -2.12 -20.48 3.79
N PRO A 58 -2.54 -19.46 3.02
CA PRO A 58 -2.87 -18.18 3.61
C PRO A 58 -4.12 -18.28 4.48
N ARG A 59 -4.18 -17.47 5.54
CA ARG A 59 -5.35 -17.32 6.41
C ARG A 59 -5.97 -15.95 6.22
N VAL A 60 -7.30 -15.89 6.31
CA VAL A 60 -8.07 -14.64 6.22
C VAL A 60 -8.79 -14.42 7.53
N TYR A 61 -8.57 -13.24 8.10
CA TYR A 61 -9.19 -12.77 9.34
C TYR A 61 -10.06 -11.56 9.02
N ARG A 62 -11.15 -11.38 9.76
CA ARG A 62 -12.17 -10.35 9.52
C ARG A 62 -12.41 -9.55 10.78
N ASP A 63 -12.63 -8.25 10.63
CA ASP A 63 -13.08 -7.35 11.69
C ASP A 63 -12.25 -7.47 12.98
N VAL A 64 -10.92 -7.50 12.84
CA VAL A 64 -9.97 -7.85 13.92
C VAL A 64 -9.73 -6.73 14.94
N ALA A 65 -10.10 -5.49 14.60
CA ALA A 65 -10.10 -4.36 15.53
C ALA A 65 -10.97 -3.22 15.01
N ALA A 66 -11.57 -2.47 15.93
CA ALA A 66 -12.30 -1.24 15.65
C ALA A 66 -11.93 -0.15 16.66
N TYR A 67 -12.04 1.11 16.24
CA TYR A 67 -11.75 2.29 17.04
C TYR A 67 -12.71 3.41 16.70
N THR A 68 -13.14 4.13 17.71
CA THR A 68 -13.86 5.38 17.55
C THR A 68 -13.38 6.40 18.58
N GLU A 69 -13.38 7.67 18.22
CA GLU A 69 -13.11 8.76 19.15
C GLU A 69 -14.22 9.80 19.01
N SER A 70 -14.77 10.27 20.12
CA SER A 70 -15.85 11.27 20.15
C SER A 70 -15.32 12.72 20.20
N VAL A 71 -14.10 12.94 19.68
CA VAL A 71 -13.40 14.24 19.70
C VAL A 71 -13.14 14.71 18.28
N SER A 72 -13.33 16.02 18.05
CA SER A 72 -12.96 16.69 16.81
C SER A 72 -11.61 17.41 16.95
N GLY A 73 -10.85 17.51 15.87
CA GLY A 73 -9.61 18.30 15.84
C GLY A 73 -8.42 17.67 16.57
N GLY A 74 -8.45 16.36 16.81
CA GLY A 74 -7.36 15.66 17.50
C GLY A 74 -6.14 15.53 16.59
N LEU A 75 -5.02 16.13 16.96
CA LEU A 75 -3.75 16.02 16.22
C LEU A 75 -3.04 14.69 16.46
N GLY A 76 -2.26 14.26 15.47
CA GLY A 76 -1.25 13.22 15.58
C GLY A 76 -1.54 11.95 14.78
N TRP A 77 -0.87 10.89 15.21
CA TRP A 77 -0.88 9.60 14.54
C TRP A 77 -2.05 8.73 14.99
N LEU A 78 -2.59 7.94 14.06
CA LEU A 78 -3.37 6.76 14.41
C LEU A 78 -2.44 5.54 14.42
N LYS A 79 -2.14 5.03 15.61
CA LYS A 79 -1.32 3.84 15.83
C LYS A 79 -2.17 2.59 15.73
N ILE A 80 -1.81 1.69 14.82
CA ILE A 80 -2.28 0.31 14.76
C ILE A 80 -1.15 -0.58 15.24
N LEU A 81 -1.31 -1.21 16.40
CA LEU A 81 -0.39 -2.21 16.92
C LEU A 81 -0.85 -3.60 16.49
N CYS A 82 0.05 -4.35 15.86
CA CYS A 82 -0.23 -5.72 15.46
C CYS A 82 -0.11 -6.69 16.66
N PRO A 83 -0.66 -7.91 16.56
CA PRO A 83 -0.63 -8.88 17.65
C PRO A 83 0.77 -9.41 17.96
N LYS A 84 1.63 -9.45 16.95
CA LYS A 84 2.94 -10.12 16.97
C LYS A 84 4.07 -9.18 16.59
N GLY A 85 5.30 -9.62 16.88
CA GLY A 85 6.54 -8.97 16.43
C GLY A 85 6.89 -9.34 14.99
N TRP A 86 8.19 -9.56 14.72
CA TRP A 86 8.65 -10.04 13.42
C TRP A 86 8.48 -11.55 13.31
N THR A 87 7.66 -12.00 12.37
CA THR A 87 7.23 -13.40 12.28
C THR A 87 7.49 -14.02 10.92
N ASN A 88 8.16 -13.29 10.01
CA ASN A 88 8.27 -13.69 8.62
C ASN A 88 6.88 -13.98 8.03
N THR A 89 5.93 -13.08 8.19
CA THR A 89 4.58 -13.17 7.66
C THR A 89 4.37 -12.11 6.58
N MET A 90 3.84 -12.53 5.44
CA MET A 90 3.37 -11.61 4.40
C MET A 90 1.95 -11.19 4.77
N LEU A 91 1.74 -9.89 4.98
CA LEU A 91 0.48 -9.34 5.44
C LEU A 91 -0.15 -8.45 4.38
N GLN A 92 -1.47 -8.56 4.27
CA GLN A 92 -2.33 -7.58 3.61
C GLN A 92 -3.44 -7.19 4.59
N ILE A 93 -3.54 -5.92 4.92
CA ILE A 93 -4.39 -5.36 5.98
C ILE A 93 -5.30 -4.32 5.34
N ARG A 94 -6.59 -4.55 5.36
CA ARG A 94 -7.61 -3.64 4.82
C ARG A 94 -8.22 -2.82 5.94
N VAL A 95 -7.98 -1.52 5.89
CA VAL A 95 -8.44 -0.55 6.89
C VAL A 95 -9.51 0.33 6.26
N LYS A 96 -10.67 0.40 6.89
CA LYS A 96 -11.76 1.31 6.51
C LYS A 96 -11.88 2.38 7.59
N GLY A 97 -12.11 3.61 7.18
CA GLY A 97 -12.28 4.70 8.10
C GLY A 97 -13.33 5.71 7.65
N TYR A 98 -13.83 6.44 8.62
CA TYR A 98 -14.64 7.62 8.44
C TYR A 98 -14.06 8.75 9.29
N ASP A 99 -13.90 9.92 8.68
CA ASP A 99 -13.53 11.16 9.36
C ASP A 99 -14.63 12.21 9.09
N TYR A 100 -15.19 12.79 10.15
CA TYR A 100 -16.23 13.82 10.09
C TYR A 100 -15.61 15.18 9.70
N SER A 101 -15.05 15.21 8.50
CA SER A 101 -14.54 16.40 7.83
C SER A 101 -14.84 16.29 6.34
N HIS A 102 -14.15 17.08 5.50
CA HIS A 102 -14.26 16.96 4.05
C HIS A 102 -13.73 15.63 3.50
N HIS A 103 -12.93 14.88 4.29
CA HIS A 103 -12.39 13.56 3.92
C HIS A 103 -13.47 12.47 3.85
N GLY A 104 -14.42 12.46 4.78
CA GLY A 104 -15.52 11.50 4.82
C GLY A 104 -15.04 10.04 4.97
N SER A 105 -15.66 9.14 4.20
CA SER A 105 -15.30 7.71 4.19
C SER A 105 -14.09 7.42 3.29
N TRP A 106 -13.17 6.60 3.77
CA TRP A 106 -11.99 6.16 3.05
C TRP A 106 -11.66 4.69 3.35
N GLU A 107 -10.90 4.07 2.45
CA GLU A 107 -10.36 2.73 2.64
C GLU A 107 -8.99 2.60 2.01
N ILE A 108 -8.10 1.94 2.75
CA ILE A 108 -6.75 1.65 2.31
C ILE A 108 -6.43 0.17 2.48
N VAL A 109 -5.51 -0.33 1.66
CA VAL A 109 -4.84 -1.61 1.86
C VAL A 109 -3.37 -1.36 2.16
N ILE A 110 -2.91 -1.86 3.30
CA ILE A 110 -1.52 -1.86 3.71
C ILE A 110 -0.99 -3.26 3.52
N CYS A 111 0.19 -3.41 2.93
CA CYS A 111 0.77 -4.73 2.76
C CYS A 111 2.29 -4.69 2.79
N GLY A 112 2.88 -5.84 3.11
CA GLY A 112 4.32 -6.00 3.23
C GLY A 112 4.68 -7.30 3.93
N TYR A 113 5.99 -7.53 4.08
CA TYR A 113 6.54 -8.72 4.72
C TYR A 113 7.26 -8.30 6.01
N ASN A 114 6.79 -8.76 7.19
CA ASN A 114 7.40 -8.43 8.49
C ASN A 114 8.63 -9.34 8.74
N TYR A 115 9.70 -9.04 8.02
CA TYR A 115 10.89 -9.89 7.92
C TYR A 115 11.73 -9.87 9.20
N ALA A 116 11.86 -11.03 9.84
CA ALA A 116 12.50 -11.17 11.14
C ALA A 116 14.03 -11.03 11.09
N THR A 117 14.68 -11.56 10.06
CA THR A 117 16.15 -11.59 9.95
C THR A 117 16.77 -10.20 10.08
N THR A 118 16.17 -9.18 9.45
CA THR A 118 16.64 -7.79 9.55
C THR A 118 15.70 -6.90 10.35
N SER A 119 14.66 -7.47 10.96
CA SER A 119 13.69 -6.76 11.81
C SER A 119 13.13 -5.51 11.11
N THR A 120 12.62 -5.70 9.89
CA THR A 120 12.10 -4.63 9.03
C THR A 120 10.88 -5.07 8.21
N TRP A 121 10.17 -4.10 7.66
CA TRP A 121 9.11 -4.33 6.68
C TRP A 121 9.69 -4.30 5.26
N THR A 122 9.64 -5.43 4.58
CA THR A 122 10.08 -5.58 3.18
C THR A 122 8.88 -5.45 2.23
N ASN A 123 9.08 -4.80 1.08
CA ASN A 123 8.05 -4.59 0.05
C ASN A 123 6.76 -3.95 0.60
N ALA A 124 6.92 -3.07 1.59
CA ALA A 124 5.81 -2.37 2.20
C ALA A 124 5.20 -1.34 1.24
N ARG A 125 3.88 -1.38 1.07
CA ARG A 125 3.12 -0.42 0.26
C ARG A 125 1.75 -0.15 0.86
N ILE A 126 1.20 1.01 0.54
CA ILE A 126 -0.17 1.40 0.88
C ILE A 126 -0.87 1.83 -0.40
N GLU A 127 -2.07 1.28 -0.60
CA GLU A 127 -2.93 1.59 -1.73
C GLU A 127 -4.25 2.14 -1.21
N VAL A 128 -4.69 3.30 -1.73
CA VAL A 128 -6.01 3.84 -1.44
C VAL A 128 -7.03 3.14 -2.35
N VAL A 129 -7.98 2.43 -1.75
CA VAL A 129 -9.03 1.70 -2.47
C VAL A 129 -10.16 2.64 -2.86
N HIS A 130 -10.56 3.52 -1.93
CA HIS A 130 -11.56 4.55 -2.16
C HIS A 130 -11.41 5.70 -1.16
N GLY A 131 -11.98 6.86 -1.52
CA GLY A 131 -12.01 8.05 -0.67
C GLY A 131 -10.67 8.77 -0.59
N GLU A 132 -10.58 9.69 0.36
CA GLU A 132 -9.40 10.52 0.60
C GLU A 132 -9.10 10.50 2.11
N PRO A 133 -8.20 9.63 2.60
CA PRO A 133 -7.87 9.60 4.01
C PRO A 133 -7.21 10.93 4.44
N PRO A 134 -7.30 11.34 5.72
CA PRO A 134 -6.71 12.59 6.22
C PRO A 134 -5.18 12.62 6.26
N PHE A 135 -4.51 11.62 5.67
CA PHE A 135 -3.08 11.42 5.69
C PHE A 135 -2.55 10.83 4.38
N HIS A 136 -1.30 11.13 4.04
CA HIS A 136 -0.58 10.62 2.86
C HIS A 136 0.72 9.88 3.23
N GLN A 137 0.95 9.65 4.52
CA GLN A 137 2.13 8.99 5.06
C GLN A 137 1.73 7.94 6.09
N ALA A 138 2.47 6.84 6.11
CA ALA A 138 2.50 5.92 7.23
C ALA A 138 3.94 5.53 7.58
N ARG A 139 4.14 5.17 8.85
CA ARG A 139 5.40 4.61 9.36
C ARG A 139 5.17 3.21 9.87
N LEU A 140 5.87 2.24 9.30
CA LEU A 140 5.83 0.85 9.71
C LEU A 140 7.09 0.54 10.53
N GLY A 141 6.92 -0.18 11.62
CA GLY A 141 7.98 -0.33 12.61
C GLY A 141 7.64 -1.31 13.72
N ILE A 142 8.26 -1.08 14.87
CA ILE A 142 8.11 -1.90 16.08
C ILE A 142 7.91 -1.00 17.30
N ASP A 143 7.04 -1.40 18.22
CA ASP A 143 6.87 -0.73 19.50
C ASP A 143 7.88 -1.22 20.55
N ALA A 144 7.91 -0.54 21.70
CA ALA A 144 8.79 -0.85 22.81
C ALA A 144 8.56 -2.25 23.42
N ASN A 145 7.38 -2.85 23.20
CA ASN A 145 7.03 -4.19 23.68
C ASN A 145 7.37 -5.28 22.66
N GLY A 146 8.01 -4.93 21.53
CA GLY A 146 8.43 -5.88 20.51
C GLY A 146 7.35 -6.27 19.51
N LYS A 147 6.18 -5.62 19.52
CA LYS A 147 5.11 -5.84 18.55
C LYS A 147 5.30 -4.93 17.33
N VAL A 148 5.10 -5.46 16.12
CA VAL A 148 5.14 -4.59 14.94
C VAL A 148 3.93 -3.67 14.93
N GLY A 149 4.07 -2.50 14.32
CA GLY A 149 3.00 -1.53 14.26
C GLY A 149 3.07 -0.62 13.04
N ILE A 150 1.97 0.09 12.84
CA ILE A 150 1.72 0.97 11.71
C ILE A 150 1.19 2.29 12.28
N MET A 151 1.88 3.38 12.00
CA MET A 151 1.48 4.74 12.38
C MET A 151 0.94 5.43 11.14
N LEU A 152 -0.35 5.74 11.11
CA LEU A 152 -0.99 6.47 10.01
C LEU A 152 -0.99 7.97 10.34
N GLY A 153 -0.58 8.81 9.39
CA GLY A 153 -0.55 10.26 9.59
C GLY A 153 0.83 10.86 9.75
N THR A 154 0.85 11.95 10.51
CA THR A 154 1.97 12.76 10.97
C THR A 154 1.56 13.41 12.30
N ASP A 155 2.47 14.14 12.96
CA ASP A 155 2.12 14.94 14.13
C ASP A 155 1.04 16.01 13.82
N ASP A 156 0.95 16.43 12.56
CA ASP A 156 0.02 17.45 12.06
C ASP A 156 -1.30 16.88 11.49
N THR A 157 -1.44 15.56 11.43
CA THR A 157 -2.68 14.95 10.92
C THR A 157 -3.83 15.24 11.89
N VAL A 158 -4.92 15.82 11.37
CA VAL A 158 -6.10 16.17 12.15
C VAL A 158 -7.17 15.11 11.97
N TRP A 159 -7.65 14.56 13.08
CA TRP A 159 -8.74 13.59 13.12
C TRP A 159 -10.02 14.21 13.68
N ASN A 160 -11.14 14.00 13.00
CA ASN A 160 -12.46 14.52 13.38
C ASN A 160 -13.44 13.38 13.56
N TYR A 161 -13.82 13.11 14.81
CA TYR A 161 -14.72 12.00 15.16
C TYR A 161 -14.38 10.68 14.43
N PRO A 162 -13.09 10.27 14.41
CA PRO A 162 -12.65 9.19 13.56
C PRO A 162 -13.32 7.87 13.97
N THR A 163 -13.78 7.10 12.99
CA THR A 163 -14.26 5.73 13.16
C THR A 163 -13.51 4.82 12.21
N ILE A 164 -12.71 3.89 12.74
CA ILE A 164 -11.82 3.01 11.96
C ILE A 164 -12.11 1.55 12.28
N ILE A 165 -12.02 0.70 11.27
CA ILE A 165 -12.06 -0.77 11.41
C ILE A 165 -10.99 -1.43 10.54
N ILE A 166 -10.32 -2.44 11.09
CA ILE A 166 -9.49 -3.38 10.33
C ILE A 166 -10.40 -4.52 9.89
N SER A 167 -11.00 -4.36 8.71
CA SER A 167 -12.05 -5.26 8.21
C SER A 167 -11.54 -6.59 7.67
N GLU A 168 -10.28 -6.67 7.26
CA GLU A 168 -9.69 -7.88 6.68
C GLU A 168 -8.18 -7.91 6.88
N VAL A 169 -7.65 -9.06 7.28
CA VAL A 169 -6.22 -9.35 7.28
C VAL A 169 -5.98 -10.67 6.55
N ILE A 170 -5.09 -10.67 5.56
CA ILE A 170 -4.58 -11.88 4.93
C ILE A 170 -3.16 -12.10 5.41
N ALA A 171 -2.91 -13.26 6.02
CA ALA A 171 -1.59 -13.67 6.50
C ALA A 171 -1.08 -14.85 5.66
N GLY A 172 0.12 -14.72 5.10
CA GLY A 172 0.74 -15.73 4.24
C GLY A 172 2.21 -16.00 4.56
N TYR A 173 2.76 -17.01 3.86
CA TYR A 173 4.15 -17.45 3.89
C TYR A 173 4.61 -18.17 5.17
N SER A 174 4.59 -17.54 6.35
CA SER A 174 4.96 -18.19 7.62
C SER A 174 4.22 -17.58 8.82
N GLN A 175 4.06 -18.37 9.88
CA GLN A 175 3.39 -17.98 11.15
C GLN A 175 2.07 -17.25 10.89
N VAL A 176 1.21 -17.88 10.08
CA VAL A 176 -0.01 -17.28 9.54
C VAL A 176 -1.15 -17.31 10.54
N GLU A 177 -1.02 -18.06 11.63
CA GLU A 177 -1.92 -18.25 12.77
C GLU A 177 -1.95 -17.02 13.71
N ASP A 178 -2.97 -16.92 14.56
CA ASP A 178 -3.15 -15.92 15.64
C ASP A 178 -2.99 -14.45 15.21
N TRP A 179 -3.51 -14.12 14.04
CA TRP A 179 -3.70 -12.73 13.59
C TRP A 179 -5.17 -12.30 13.72
N ASP A 180 -6.03 -13.12 14.33
CA ASP A 180 -7.45 -12.84 14.61
C ASP A 180 -7.68 -11.95 15.84
N ASP A 181 -6.73 -11.89 16.78
CA ASP A 181 -6.87 -11.17 18.05
C ASP A 181 -5.58 -10.43 18.44
N GLY A 182 -5.64 -9.48 19.37
CA GLY A 182 -4.50 -8.77 19.94
C GLY A 182 -4.09 -7.48 19.20
N TRP A 183 -4.89 -7.08 18.22
CA TRP A 183 -4.76 -5.80 17.52
C TRP A 183 -5.24 -4.64 18.41
N VAL A 184 -4.52 -3.52 18.38
CA VAL A 184 -4.88 -2.33 19.16
C VAL A 184 -4.78 -1.08 18.29
N ILE A 185 -5.84 -0.27 18.26
CA ILE A 185 -5.86 1.01 17.54
C ILE A 185 -5.97 2.15 18.56
N THR A 186 -5.10 3.15 18.47
CA THR A 186 -5.06 4.31 19.39
C THR A 186 -4.61 5.57 18.67
N ARG A 187 -5.14 6.75 19.05
CA ARG A 187 -4.55 8.03 18.65
C ARG A 187 -3.41 8.42 19.59
N THR A 188 -2.31 8.93 19.03
CA THR A 188 -1.17 9.43 19.81
C THR A 188 -0.56 10.66 19.16
N GLY A 189 -0.23 11.67 19.96
CA GLY A 189 0.53 12.85 19.52
C GLY A 189 2.05 12.65 19.53
N SER A 190 2.52 11.40 19.71
CA SER A 190 3.94 11.11 19.82
C SER A 190 4.31 9.72 19.30
N LEU A 191 5.53 9.63 18.75
CA LEU A 191 6.20 8.39 18.35
C LEU A 191 7.09 7.80 19.45
N VAL A 192 7.13 8.38 20.66
CA VAL A 192 7.93 7.84 21.76
C VAL A 192 7.58 6.37 22.01
N GLY A 193 8.62 5.53 22.08
CA GLY A 193 8.45 4.07 22.21
C GLY A 193 8.07 3.36 20.91
N PHE A 194 8.08 4.02 19.76
CA PHE A 194 7.91 3.42 18.44
C PHE A 194 9.15 3.67 17.56
N THR A 195 9.79 2.58 17.11
CA THR A 195 10.95 2.65 16.21
C THR A 195 10.47 2.44 14.77
N THR A 196 10.56 3.49 13.96
CA THR A 196 10.25 3.40 12.53
C THR A 196 11.30 2.58 11.79
N LYS A 197 10.86 1.61 10.99
CA LYS A 197 11.72 0.79 10.11
C LYS A 197 11.51 1.10 8.63
N LYS A 198 10.32 1.57 8.27
CA LYS A 198 9.97 1.95 6.90
C LYS A 198 9.00 3.13 6.90
N ASN A 199 9.35 4.18 6.15
CA ASN A 199 8.40 5.21 5.76
C ASN A 199 7.71 4.79 4.46
N VAL A 200 6.39 4.94 4.40
CA VAL A 200 5.58 4.67 3.22
C VAL A 200 4.78 5.93 2.92
N TYR A 201 4.92 6.44 1.70
CA TYR A 201 4.16 7.56 1.18
C TYR A 201 3.25 7.05 0.07
N PHE A 202 2.07 7.64 -0.04
CA PHE A 202 1.11 7.28 -1.06
C PHE A 202 0.30 8.52 -1.47
N SER A 203 -0.21 8.53 -2.69
CA SER A 203 -1.06 9.63 -3.16
C SER A 203 -2.48 9.43 -2.64
N VAL A 204 -3.05 10.48 -2.08
CA VAL A 204 -4.47 10.56 -1.77
C VAL A 204 -5.23 11.22 -2.91
N GLY A 205 -6.48 10.81 -3.09
CA GLY A 205 -7.35 11.25 -4.17
C GLY A 205 -7.74 10.11 -5.10
N PRO A 206 -8.87 10.23 -5.83
CA PRO A 206 -9.06 9.37 -6.98
C PRO A 206 -7.81 9.48 -7.85
N THR A 207 -7.46 8.43 -8.57
CA THR A 207 -6.69 8.59 -9.79
C THR A 207 -7.50 9.44 -10.78
N ARG A 208 -7.76 10.72 -10.48
CA ARG A 208 -7.99 11.77 -11.48
C ARG A 208 -6.68 12.14 -12.18
N LEU A 209 -5.58 11.47 -11.83
CA LEU A 209 -4.48 11.16 -12.76
C LEU A 209 -4.74 9.89 -13.60
N ASN A 210 -6.00 9.48 -13.77
CA ASN A 210 -6.42 8.91 -15.04
C ASN A 210 -6.23 10.04 -16.06
N LYS A 211 -5.03 10.16 -16.62
CA LYS A 211 -4.76 10.78 -17.91
C LYS A 211 -5.57 12.07 -18.14
N ILE A 212 -5.43 13.08 -17.28
CA ILE A 212 -5.63 14.43 -17.79
C ILE A 212 -4.47 14.58 -18.77
N TRP A 213 -4.78 14.36 -20.06
CA TRP A 213 -4.11 15.07 -21.12
C TRP A 213 -4.24 16.54 -20.75
N ALA A 214 -3.32 17.05 -19.95
CA ALA A 214 -3.13 18.47 -19.87
C ALA A 214 -2.62 18.80 -21.26
N PRO A 215 -3.31 19.60 -22.09
CA PRO A 215 -2.64 20.20 -23.21
C PRO A 215 -1.50 21.03 -22.62
N CYS A 216 -0.30 20.46 -22.56
CA CYS A 216 0.91 21.22 -22.30
C CYS A 216 1.19 22.00 -23.57
N MET A 217 0.79 23.28 -23.57
CA MET A 217 1.20 24.19 -24.64
C MET A 217 2.64 24.56 -24.37
N PHE A 218 3.55 24.01 -25.18
CA PHE A 218 4.92 24.49 -25.18
C PHE A 218 4.98 25.77 -26.02
N VAL A 219 5.26 26.91 -25.38
CA VAL A 219 5.55 28.16 -26.10
C VAL A 219 7.06 28.18 -26.35
N GLY A 220 7.48 27.72 -27.54
CA GLY A 220 8.86 27.86 -27.97
C GLY A 220 9.03 29.16 -28.78
N GLN A 221 10.02 29.98 -28.43
CA GLN A 221 10.42 31.10 -29.28
C GLN A 221 11.46 30.60 -30.29
N ARG A 222 11.17 30.73 -31.59
CA ARG A 222 12.08 30.29 -32.67
C ARG A 222 13.14 31.36 -32.88
N ASP A 223 14.41 31.02 -32.66
CA ASP A 223 15.53 31.84 -33.15
C ASP A 223 15.64 31.68 -34.69
N PRO A 224 15.42 32.74 -35.49
CA PRO A 224 15.45 32.66 -36.95
C PRO A 224 16.83 32.31 -37.52
N ALA A 225 17.91 32.53 -36.76
CA ALA A 225 19.27 32.42 -37.27
C ALA A 225 19.86 31.00 -37.21
N THR A 226 19.39 30.16 -36.28
CA THR A 226 20.04 28.88 -35.98
C THR A 226 19.13 27.66 -36.12
N ALA A 227 17.83 27.87 -36.41
CA ALA A 227 16.78 26.84 -36.35
C ALA A 227 16.73 26.08 -35.00
N ARG A 228 17.28 26.66 -33.93
CA ARG A 228 17.18 26.12 -32.57
C ARG A 228 15.87 26.60 -31.93
N GLN A 229 15.16 25.66 -31.31
CA GLN A 229 14.09 25.97 -30.37
C GLN A 229 14.67 25.89 -28.96
N THR A 230 14.72 27.03 -28.28
CA THR A 230 14.95 27.07 -26.84
C THR A 230 13.59 26.95 -26.16
N TRP A 231 13.47 25.99 -25.24
CA TRP A 231 12.30 25.83 -24.39
C TRP A 231 12.57 26.59 -23.11
N ASP A 232 11.91 27.73 -22.92
CA ASP A 232 12.02 28.45 -21.65
C ASP A 232 11.25 27.71 -20.55
N ASP A 233 11.87 27.67 -19.38
CA ASP A 233 11.45 27.14 -18.09
C ASP A 233 10.08 26.44 -17.99
N PHE A 234 10.12 25.17 -17.59
CA PHE A 234 8.96 24.43 -17.11
C PHE A 234 8.54 24.98 -15.72
N SER A 235 7.67 25.99 -15.71
CA SER A 235 7.01 26.43 -14.47
C SER A 235 5.75 25.60 -14.22
N ILE A 236 5.85 24.60 -13.34
CA ILE A 236 4.65 24.13 -12.63
C ILE A 236 4.30 25.26 -11.66
N ALA A 237 3.15 25.89 -11.85
CA ALA A 237 2.59 26.84 -10.89
C ALA A 237 2.16 26.10 -9.61
N ASN A 238 3.13 25.61 -8.83
CA ASN A 238 2.93 25.25 -7.44
C ASN A 238 3.74 26.25 -6.62
N LYS A 239 3.06 27.18 -5.95
CA LYS A 239 3.69 28.23 -5.14
C LYS A 239 4.58 27.57 -4.08
N GLY A 240 5.90 27.54 -4.32
CA GLY A 240 6.89 27.14 -3.31
C GLY A 240 8.03 26.22 -3.76
N LEU A 241 8.04 25.69 -4.99
CA LEU A 241 9.14 24.82 -5.46
C LEU A 241 9.96 25.52 -6.55
N THR A 242 11.12 26.04 -6.19
CA THR A 242 12.16 26.45 -7.16
C THR A 242 12.80 25.20 -7.75
N ASN A 243 12.40 24.80 -8.95
CA ASN A 243 12.98 23.67 -9.68
C ASN A 243 14.04 24.15 -10.68
N PHE A 244 15.26 23.64 -10.55
CA PHE A 244 16.25 23.66 -11.63
C PHE A 244 16.09 22.37 -12.44
N ALA A 245 15.64 22.47 -13.69
CA ALA A 245 15.67 21.38 -14.65
C ALA A 245 16.74 21.67 -15.70
N THR A 246 17.86 20.96 -15.67
CA THR A 246 18.80 20.94 -16.81
C THR A 246 18.39 19.81 -17.75
N MET A 247 17.74 20.17 -18.87
CA MET A 247 17.50 19.26 -19.97
C MET A 247 18.78 19.10 -20.80
N TRP A 248 19.27 17.86 -20.96
CA TRP A 248 20.37 17.55 -21.86
C TRP A 248 19.84 17.37 -23.29
N GLU A 249 20.45 18.06 -24.25
CA GLU A 249 20.10 18.03 -25.67
C GLU A 249 20.35 16.63 -26.27
N LEU A 250 19.32 16.02 -26.84
CA LEU A 250 19.47 14.91 -27.79
C LEU A 250 19.52 15.50 -29.21
N PRO A 251 20.52 15.17 -30.05
CA PRO A 251 20.51 15.58 -31.45
C PRO A 251 19.44 14.77 -32.21
N LEU A 252 18.41 15.45 -32.72
CA LEU A 252 17.44 14.81 -33.63
C LEU A 252 18.02 14.73 -35.05
N PRO A 253 17.82 13.62 -35.79
CA PRO A 253 18.08 13.55 -37.22
C PRO A 253 17.11 14.49 -37.97
N GLY A 254 17.58 15.07 -39.07
CA GLY A 254 16.91 16.13 -39.82
C GLY A 254 15.44 15.90 -40.17
N LEU A 255 14.71 17.03 -40.18
CA LEU A 255 13.31 17.20 -40.60
C LEU A 255 12.98 16.46 -41.90
N ASP A 256 11.91 15.66 -41.91
CA ASP A 256 11.18 15.37 -43.13
C ASP A 256 10.37 16.62 -43.53
N GLY A 257 10.55 17.08 -44.76
CA GLY A 257 10.10 18.38 -45.28
C GLY A 257 8.59 18.57 -45.44
N TYR A 258 7.77 18.20 -44.44
CA TYR A 258 6.32 18.32 -44.48
C TYR A 258 5.70 19.13 -43.34
N GLY A 259 6.50 19.89 -42.57
CA GLY A 259 5.96 20.84 -41.59
C GLY A 259 5.02 20.21 -40.55
N ARG A 260 5.29 18.96 -40.16
CA ARG A 260 4.47 18.26 -39.16
C ARG A 260 4.95 18.63 -37.75
N THR A 261 4.01 19.06 -36.92
CA THR A 261 4.23 19.22 -35.48
C THR A 261 4.58 17.87 -34.87
N LEU A 262 5.78 17.74 -34.31
CA LEU A 262 6.19 16.57 -33.55
C LEU A 262 5.47 16.62 -32.19
N TYR A 263 4.57 15.67 -31.95
CA TYR A 263 3.94 15.50 -30.65
C TYR A 263 4.87 14.67 -29.77
N VAL A 264 5.48 15.31 -28.76
CA VAL A 264 6.15 14.60 -27.68
C VAL A 264 5.06 14.15 -26.71
N ASP A 265 4.69 12.87 -26.76
CA ASP A 265 3.56 12.32 -26.00
C ASP A 265 3.85 12.20 -24.49
N ALA A 266 5.12 12.35 -24.08
CA ALA A 266 5.52 12.35 -22.67
C ALA A 266 6.85 13.08 -22.44
N VAL A 267 6.86 14.02 -21.49
CA VAL A 267 8.08 14.58 -20.89
C VAL A 267 8.29 13.90 -19.53
N LYS A 268 9.49 13.36 -19.31
CA LYS A 268 9.89 12.85 -17.99
C LYS A 268 10.46 13.98 -17.15
N VAL A 269 9.94 14.15 -15.94
CA VAL A 269 10.56 14.99 -14.91
C VAL A 269 11.18 14.05 -13.88
N ALA A 270 12.51 14.03 -13.78
CA ALA A 270 13.20 13.37 -12.68
C ALA A 270 13.21 14.31 -11.48
N VAL A 271 12.58 13.89 -10.38
CA VAL A 271 12.72 14.59 -9.10
C VAL A 271 13.80 13.86 -8.31
N ARG A 272 14.85 14.59 -7.94
CA ARG A 272 15.95 14.08 -7.10
C ARG A 272 15.53 14.23 -5.65
N ASP A 273 15.64 13.16 -4.87
CA ASP A 273 15.60 13.28 -3.41
C ASP A 273 16.88 14.00 -2.98
N ALA A 274 16.77 15.00 -2.09
CA ALA A 274 17.94 15.74 -1.62
C ALA A 274 18.81 14.89 -0.67
N ASP A 275 18.21 13.88 -0.03
CA ASP A 275 18.84 13.10 1.04
C ASP A 275 19.23 11.68 0.62
N SER A 276 18.81 11.23 -0.56
CA SER A 276 19.23 9.96 -1.14
C SER A 276 19.61 10.14 -2.60
N ASN A 277 20.73 9.53 -3.02
CA ASN A 277 21.20 9.58 -4.41
C ASN A 277 20.32 8.74 -5.37
N ASP A 278 19.11 8.36 -4.95
CA ASP A 278 18.20 7.51 -5.69
C ASP A 278 17.23 8.34 -6.55
N TYR A 279 17.02 7.87 -7.78
CA TYR A 279 16.05 8.46 -8.71
C TYR A 279 14.72 7.73 -8.61
N ILE A 280 13.65 8.48 -8.35
CA ILE A 280 12.28 7.95 -8.35
C ILE A 280 11.87 7.73 -9.82
N THR A 281 11.85 6.46 -10.22
CA THR A 281 11.36 5.87 -11.49
C THR A 281 12.19 6.02 -12.77
N LYS A 282 12.59 4.85 -13.31
CA LYS A 282 13.15 4.67 -14.66
C LYS A 282 12.19 3.78 -15.47
N THR A 283 11.55 4.32 -16.50
CA THR A 283 10.83 3.49 -17.48
C THR A 283 11.02 4.05 -18.88
N THR A 284 11.70 3.31 -19.75
CA THR A 284 11.94 3.68 -21.15
C THR A 284 10.77 3.20 -22.00
N VAL A 285 10.15 4.09 -22.77
CA VAL A 285 9.31 3.72 -23.91
C VAL A 285 9.81 4.54 -25.09
N THR A 286 10.29 3.87 -26.13
CA THR A 286 10.68 4.49 -27.38
C THR A 286 9.61 4.16 -28.41
N ARG A 287 9.02 5.16 -29.06
CA ARG A 287 8.20 4.96 -30.26
C ARG A 287 8.99 5.49 -31.46
N VAL A 288 9.25 4.61 -32.43
CA VAL A 288 9.66 5.02 -33.79
C VAL A 288 8.77 4.26 -34.77
N GLY A 289 7.87 4.98 -35.45
CA GLY A 289 7.06 4.41 -36.53
C GLY A 289 5.96 3.42 -36.11
N THR A 290 5.22 2.91 -37.10
CA THR A 290 3.96 2.15 -36.95
C THR A 290 4.10 0.65 -36.68
N THR A 291 5.30 0.14 -36.36
CA THR A 291 5.51 -1.28 -36.05
C THR A 291 6.21 -1.43 -34.70
N ILE A 292 5.64 -2.24 -33.81
CA ILE A 292 6.16 -2.46 -32.45
C ILE A 292 7.31 -3.47 -32.53
N GLU A 293 8.55 -3.01 -32.36
CA GLU A 293 9.68 -3.89 -32.00
C GLU A 293 10.12 -3.59 -30.57
N TYR A 294 10.11 -4.63 -29.73
CA TYR A 294 10.65 -4.58 -28.37
C TYR A 294 12.17 -4.67 -28.44
N VAL A 295 12.87 -3.56 -28.19
CA VAL A 295 14.32 -3.59 -27.95
C VAL A 295 14.58 -3.50 -26.45
N ALA A 296 14.92 -4.64 -25.84
CA ALA A 296 15.49 -4.67 -24.51
C ALA A 296 16.98 -4.28 -24.61
N GLN A 297 17.35 -3.10 -24.11
CA GLN A 297 18.76 -2.75 -23.90
C GLN A 297 19.08 -2.86 -22.41
N THR A 298 19.88 -3.86 -22.07
CA THR A 298 20.60 -3.95 -20.80
C THR A 298 21.74 -2.94 -20.84
N LEU A 299 21.72 -1.93 -19.98
CA LEU A 299 22.82 -0.97 -19.85
C LEU A 299 23.66 -1.34 -18.64
N THR A 300 24.83 -1.92 -18.93
CA THR A 300 25.97 -2.10 -18.04
C THR A 300 26.55 -0.74 -17.62
N ASP A 301 27.14 -0.72 -16.43
CA ASP A 301 27.68 0.44 -15.70
C ASP A 301 28.35 1.53 -16.55
N MET A 302 27.95 2.79 -16.31
CA MET A 302 28.71 3.98 -16.72
C MET A 302 29.08 4.82 -15.51
N ASN A 303 30.04 4.33 -14.73
CA ASN A 303 30.92 5.20 -13.93
C ASN A 303 32.11 5.61 -14.81
N SER A 304 32.05 6.79 -15.42
CA SER A 304 33.27 7.52 -15.76
C SER A 304 32.99 9.03 -15.76
N PRO A 305 33.85 9.84 -15.11
CA PRO A 305 33.61 11.27 -14.92
C PRO A 305 34.08 12.09 -16.12
N LYS A 306 33.29 13.10 -16.48
CA LYS A 306 33.78 14.41 -16.96
C LYS A 306 32.89 15.50 -16.41
#